data_AF-A0A9N8X4U1-F1
#
_entry.id   AF-A0A9N8X4U1-F1
#
_cell.length_a   1.000
_cell.length_b   1.000
_cell.length_c   1.000
_cell.angle_alpha   90.00
_cell.angle_beta   90.00
_cell.angle_gamma   90.00
#
_symmetry.space_group_name_H-M   'P 1'
#
loop_
_entity.id
_entity.type
_entity.pdbx_description
1 polymer ?
#
loop_
_entity_poly.entity_id
_entity_poly.type
_entity_poly.pdbx_seq_one_letter_code
_entity_poly.pdbx_strand_id
1 'polypeptide(L)'
;MPGASTDDLTLKPLHQLPSQRQFSYWGKKAFDDLVVRRSRLGERRWQKDHRGLTGRANDGVYGPGHRFEIDATIADIYLVSRYNRNWVIGRPVVYVVIDVFSTMIVGIFVGLEGPSWNGARHALFNAFADKVAFCSVRADGILSHRAD
;
A
#
# COMPACT_ATOMS: atom_id res chain seq x y z
N MET A 1 17.87 -24.00 21.71
CA MET A 1 18.71 -24.49 20.59
C MET A 1 19.33 -25.81 21.02
N PRO A 2 19.25 -26.90 20.23
CA PRO A 2 20.00 -28.11 20.54
C PRO A 2 21.50 -27.77 20.51
N GLY A 3 22.21 -27.98 21.61
CA GLY A 3 23.67 -27.86 21.66
C GLY A 3 24.22 -26.46 21.95
N ALA A 4 23.73 -25.77 22.99
CA ALA A 4 24.50 -24.69 23.59
C ALA A 4 25.65 -25.31 24.41
N SER A 5 26.75 -25.66 23.74
CA SER A 5 28.00 -26.02 24.40
C SER A 5 28.60 -24.75 25.00
N THR A 6 28.86 -24.77 26.31
CA THR A 6 29.63 -23.77 27.06
C THR A 6 31.13 -23.87 26.77
N ASP A 7 31.48 -24.17 25.51
CA ASP A 7 32.87 -24.27 25.08
C ASP A 7 33.36 -22.87 24.73
N ASP A 8 34.58 -22.61 25.19
CA ASP A 8 35.40 -21.43 24.92
C ASP A 8 35.20 -20.91 23.48
N LEU A 9 35.00 -19.59 23.32
CA LEU A 9 34.70 -18.95 22.02
C LEU A 9 35.88 -18.98 21.02
N THR A 10 36.90 -19.79 21.30
CA THR A 10 38.07 -20.04 20.47
C THR A 10 37.67 -20.83 19.22
N LEU A 11 37.86 -20.21 18.05
CA LEU A 11 37.65 -20.86 16.77
C LEU A 11 38.54 -22.11 16.65
N LYS A 12 37.95 -23.21 16.18
CA LYS A 12 38.72 -24.42 15.85
C LYS A 12 39.78 -24.13 14.77
N PRO A 13 40.91 -24.85 14.76
CA PRO A 13 41.92 -24.67 13.73
C PRO A 13 41.36 -24.95 12.33
N LEU A 14 41.89 -24.24 11.32
CA LEU A 14 41.35 -24.18 9.94
C LEU A 14 40.98 -25.55 9.32
N HIS A 15 41.77 -26.60 9.61
CA HIS A 15 41.57 -27.95 9.07
C HIS A 15 40.37 -28.70 9.68
N GLN A 16 39.82 -28.20 10.80
CA GLN A 16 38.63 -28.76 11.47
C GLN A 16 37.37 -27.93 11.19
N LEU A 17 37.50 -26.81 10.48
CA LEU A 17 36.37 -26.01 10.07
C LEU A 17 35.63 -26.69 8.91
N PRO A 18 34.29 -26.64 8.89
CA PRO A 18 33.53 -27.16 7.78
C PRO A 18 33.89 -26.42 6.48
N SER A 19 33.95 -27.15 5.37
CA SER A 19 34.02 -26.52 4.05
C SER A 19 32.76 -25.68 3.80
N GLN A 20 32.87 -24.68 2.91
CA GLN A 20 31.73 -23.83 2.53
C GLN A 20 30.49 -24.64 2.11
N ARG A 21 30.70 -25.78 1.43
CA ARG A 21 29.63 -26.70 1.02
C ARG A 21 28.97 -27.38 2.21
N GLN A 22 29.76 -27.91 3.15
CA GLN A 22 29.24 -28.53 4.37
C GLN A 22 28.47 -27.52 5.22
N PHE A 23 29.02 -26.32 5.39
CA PHE A 23 28.34 -25.24 6.11
C PHE A 23 26.99 -24.89 5.46
N SER A 24 26.96 -24.73 4.13
CA SER A 24 25.73 -24.41 3.40
C SER A 24 24.70 -25.55 3.45
N TYR A 25 25.15 -26.80 3.35
CA TYR A 25 24.28 -27.99 3.42
C TYR A 25 23.65 -28.13 4.81
N TRP A 26 24.46 -28.12 5.86
CA TRP A 26 23.98 -28.23 7.23
C TRP A 26 23.18 -27.01 7.66
N GLY A 27 23.53 -25.81 7.18
CA GLY A 27 22.76 -24.59 7.41
C GLY A 27 21.34 -24.66 6.86
N LYS A 28 21.16 -25.13 5.61
CA LYS A 28 19.83 -25.36 5.02
C LYS A 28 19.02 -26.45 5.73
N LYS A 29 19.71 -27.44 6.32
CA LYS A 29 19.06 -28.53 7.07
C LYS A 29 18.69 -28.12 8.50
N ALA A 30 19.46 -27.20 9.09
CA ALA A 30 19.26 -26.73 10.46
C ALA A 30 18.22 -25.61 10.57
N PHE A 31 18.07 -24.79 9.53
CA PHE A 31 17.16 -23.64 9.54
C PHE A 31 16.16 -23.70 8.38
N ASP A 32 14.90 -23.43 8.68
CA ASP A 32 13.85 -23.25 7.67
C ASP A 32 14.11 -21.97 6.85
N ASP A 33 14.00 -22.08 5.53
CA ASP A 33 14.24 -20.98 4.59
C ASP A 33 13.33 -19.77 4.89
N LEU A 34 12.10 -19.99 5.36
CA LEU A 34 11.20 -18.91 5.79
C LEU A 34 11.74 -18.17 7.02
N VAL A 35 12.28 -18.91 7.99
CA VAL A 35 12.86 -18.34 9.21
C VAL A 35 14.14 -17.55 8.88
N VAL A 36 14.97 -18.08 7.98
CA VAL A 36 16.17 -17.37 7.49
C VAL A 36 15.78 -16.10 6.75
N ARG A 37 14.77 -16.16 5.87
CA ARG A 37 14.29 -15.01 5.09
C ARG A 37 13.66 -13.94 5.98
N ARG A 38 12.84 -14.33 6.96
CA ARG A 38 12.26 -13.45 7.97
C ARG A 38 13.35 -12.76 8.80
N SER A 39 14.35 -13.52 9.26
CA SER A 39 15.49 -12.99 10.01
C SER A 39 16.33 -12.01 9.17
N ARG A 40 16.53 -12.27 7.88
CA ARG A 40 17.27 -11.39 6.96
C ARG A 40 16.54 -10.09 6.63
N LEU A 41 15.23 -10.16 6.41
CA LEU A 41 14.40 -8.98 6.08
C LEU A 41 14.13 -8.11 7.31
N GLY A 42 14.11 -8.73 8.49
CA GLY A 42 13.65 -8.14 9.74
C GLY A 42 12.13 -8.18 9.87
N GLU A 43 11.66 -8.20 11.11
CA GLU A 43 10.27 -8.45 11.45
C GLU A 43 9.31 -7.44 10.78
N ARG A 44 9.67 -6.15 10.77
CA ARG A 44 8.81 -5.10 10.20
C ARG A 44 8.58 -5.26 8.70
N ARG A 45 9.64 -5.54 7.92
CA ARG A 45 9.52 -5.75 6.47
C ARG A 45 8.82 -7.06 6.15
N TRP A 46 9.11 -8.11 6.93
CA TRP A 46 8.40 -9.37 6.80
C TRP A 46 6.89 -9.22 7.01
N GLN A 47 6.49 -8.55 8.10
CA GLN A 47 5.07 -8.36 8.42
C GLN A 47 4.32 -7.53 7.38
N LYS A 48 5.00 -6.58 6.75
CA LYS A 48 4.43 -5.73 5.70
C LYS A 48 4.28 -6.47 4.37
N ASP A 49 5.35 -7.13 3.91
CA ASP A 49 5.45 -7.56 2.51
C ASP A 49 5.31 -9.09 2.31
N HIS A 50 5.50 -9.89 3.36
CA HIS A 50 5.61 -11.36 3.26
C HIS A 50 4.71 -12.13 4.25
N ARG A 51 3.99 -11.44 5.13
CA ARG A 51 3.05 -12.07 6.05
C ARG A 51 1.91 -12.71 5.26
N GLY A 52 1.57 -13.95 5.61
CA GLY A 52 0.33 -14.56 5.15
C GLY A 52 -0.86 -13.73 5.64
N LEU A 53 -1.64 -13.18 4.70
CA LEU A 53 -2.90 -12.51 5.00
C LEU A 53 -3.91 -13.58 5.41
N THR A 54 -4.35 -13.52 6.66
CA THR A 54 -5.38 -14.41 7.22
C THR A 54 -6.66 -13.58 7.34
N GLY A 55 -7.44 -13.56 6.26
CA GLY A 55 -8.71 -12.84 6.17
C GLY A 55 -8.97 -12.25 4.78
N ARG A 56 -10.23 -11.86 4.54
CA ARG A 56 -10.67 -11.10 3.37
C ARG A 56 -10.83 -9.62 3.75
N ALA A 57 -10.70 -8.71 2.79
CA ALA A 57 -10.88 -7.27 3.02
C ALA A 57 -12.25 -6.93 3.65
N ASN A 58 -13.28 -7.73 3.33
CA ASN A 58 -14.65 -7.52 3.81
C ASN A 58 -14.94 -8.27 5.12
N ASP A 59 -13.93 -8.86 5.76
CA ASP A 59 -14.13 -9.58 7.02
C ASP A 59 -14.63 -8.64 8.12
N GLY A 60 -15.67 -9.09 8.82
CA GLY A 60 -16.35 -8.31 9.85
C GLY A 60 -17.18 -7.15 9.32
N VAL A 61 -17.58 -7.17 8.04
CA VAL A 61 -18.49 -6.17 7.46
C VAL A 61 -19.90 -6.75 7.29
N TYR A 62 -20.89 -6.19 8.00
CA TYR A 62 -22.26 -6.72 8.05
C TYR A 62 -23.17 -6.25 6.90
N GLY A 63 -22.84 -5.13 6.25
CA GLY A 63 -23.66 -4.58 5.16
C GLY A 63 -23.07 -3.29 4.57
N PRO A 64 -23.71 -2.73 3.52
CA PRO A 64 -23.30 -1.48 2.91
C PRO A 64 -23.23 -0.34 3.93
N GLY A 65 -22.17 0.47 3.88
CA GLY A 65 -22.00 1.62 4.75
C GLY A 65 -21.58 1.30 6.18
N HIS A 66 -21.32 0.02 6.51
CA HIS A 66 -20.80 -0.36 7.82
C HIS A 66 -19.32 0.05 8.00
N ARG A 67 -18.53 0.07 6.92
CA ARG A 67 -17.13 0.49 6.95
C ARG A 67 -16.75 1.16 5.64
N PHE A 68 -16.11 2.33 5.76
CA PHE A 68 -15.52 3.03 4.63
C PHE A 68 -14.00 3.05 4.78
N GLU A 69 -13.31 2.86 3.67
CA GLU A 69 -11.86 3.02 3.57
C GLU A 69 -11.53 4.21 2.69
N ILE A 70 -10.51 4.97 3.08
CA ILE A 70 -10.03 6.12 2.33
C ILE A 70 -8.55 5.94 2.03
N ASP A 71 -8.19 6.18 0.78
CA ASP A 71 -6.80 6.18 0.34
C ASP A 71 -6.47 7.46 -0.45
N ALA A 72 -5.22 7.90 -0.34
CA ALA A 72 -4.69 9.07 -1.04
C ALA A 72 -3.45 8.64 -1.83
N THR A 73 -3.60 8.62 -3.16
CA THR A 73 -2.53 8.20 -4.06
C THR A 73 -2.08 9.36 -4.95
N ILE A 74 -0.77 9.58 -5.02
CA ILE A 74 -0.19 10.50 -6.01
C ILE A 74 -0.28 9.82 -7.38
N ALA A 75 -1.07 10.38 -8.28
CA ALA A 75 -1.26 9.81 -9.60
C ALA A 75 0.03 9.87 -10.43
N ASP A 76 0.26 8.86 -11.26
CA ASP A 76 1.42 8.81 -12.15
C ASP A 76 1.15 9.49 -13.50
N ILE A 77 0.63 10.72 -13.42
CA ILE A 77 0.36 11.58 -14.56
C ILE A 77 0.75 13.02 -14.21
N TYR A 78 1.22 13.77 -15.20
CA TYR A 78 1.47 15.20 -15.06
C TYR A 78 0.27 15.99 -15.60
N LEU A 79 -0.27 16.86 -14.77
CA LEU A 79 -1.27 17.83 -15.19
C LEU A 79 -0.59 19.03 -15.84
N VAL A 80 -1.18 19.49 -16.94
CA VAL A 80 -0.80 20.73 -17.64
C VAL A 80 -1.93 21.74 -17.51
N SER A 81 -1.57 23.02 -17.54
CA SER A 81 -2.56 24.10 -17.47
C SER A 81 -3.46 24.10 -18.70
N ARG A 82 -4.77 24.36 -18.49
CA ARG A 82 -5.72 24.55 -19.58
C ARG A 82 -5.42 25.81 -20.39
N TYR A 83 -4.86 26.84 -19.76
CA TYR A 83 -4.53 28.12 -20.41
C TYR A 83 -3.28 28.02 -21.29
N ASN A 84 -2.32 27.18 -20.90
CA ASN A 84 -1.09 26.96 -21.65
C ASN A 84 -0.56 25.55 -21.37
N ARG A 85 -0.55 24.69 -22.40
CA ARG A 85 -0.09 23.30 -22.27
C ARG A 85 1.40 23.18 -21.97
N ASN A 86 2.19 24.23 -22.21
CA ASN A 86 3.61 24.26 -21.87
C ASN A 86 3.85 24.47 -20.37
N TRP A 87 2.82 24.83 -19.60
CA TRP A 87 2.92 24.99 -18.15
C TRP A 87 2.50 23.71 -17.44
N VAL A 88 3.50 23.00 -16.91
CA VAL A 88 3.31 21.81 -16.08
C VAL A 88 2.89 22.25 -14.68
N ILE A 89 1.71 21.81 -14.23
CA ILE A 89 1.21 22.06 -12.88
C ILE A 89 1.86 21.09 -11.90
N GLY A 90 1.97 19.80 -12.28
CA GLY A 90 2.53 18.75 -11.45
C GLY A 90 1.65 17.51 -11.37
N ARG A 91 1.93 16.65 -10.40
CA ARG A 91 1.22 15.39 -10.20
C ARG A 91 0.07 15.58 -9.22
N PRO A 92 -1.15 15.15 -9.56
CA PRO A 92 -2.28 15.30 -8.65
C PRO A 92 -2.27 14.22 -7.58
N VAL A 93 -2.85 14.54 -6.43
CA VAL A 93 -3.20 13.58 -5.37
C VAL A 93 -4.67 13.24 -5.49
N VAL A 94 -4.96 11.97 -5.71
CA VAL A 94 -6.31 11.44 -5.86
C VAL A 94 -6.71 10.76 -4.55
N TYR A 95 -7.79 11.25 -3.97
CA TYR A 95 -8.45 10.66 -2.82
C TYR A 95 -9.66 9.87 -3.27
N VAL A 96 -9.77 8.64 -2.77
CA VAL A 96 -10.90 7.75 -3.05
C VAL A 96 -11.45 7.24 -1.74
N VAL A 97 -12.78 7.33 -1.57
CA VAL A 97 -13.52 6.73 -0.46
C VAL A 97 -14.32 5.54 -0.99
N ILE A 98 -14.11 4.37 -0.39
CA ILE A 98 -14.68 3.09 -0.84
C ILE A 98 -15.55 2.52 0.28
N ASP A 99 -16.77 2.10 -0.05
CA ASP A 99 -17.58 1.24 0.83
C ASP A 99 -17.03 -0.19 0.77
N VAL A 100 -16.56 -0.71 1.90
CA VAL A 100 -15.88 -2.02 1.94
C VAL A 100 -16.83 -3.15 1.54
N PHE A 101 -18.11 -3.07 1.94
CA PHE A 101 -19.07 -4.14 1.64
C PHE A 101 -19.32 -4.28 0.13
N SER A 102 -19.69 -3.17 -0.53
CA SER A 102 -20.03 -3.16 -1.95
C SER A 102 -18.84 -2.98 -2.88
N THR A 103 -17.67 -2.61 -2.33
CA THR A 103 -16.49 -2.14 -3.08
C THR A 103 -16.75 -0.90 -3.94
N MET A 104 -17.88 -0.21 -3.72
CA MET A 104 -18.26 0.96 -4.50
C MET A 104 -17.44 2.17 -4.08
N ILE A 105 -16.93 2.91 -5.07
CA ILE A 105 -16.36 4.24 -4.83
C ILE A 105 -17.50 5.20 -4.51
N VAL A 106 -17.59 5.59 -3.25
CA VAL A 106 -18.63 6.50 -2.78
C VAL A 106 -18.17 7.95 -2.80
N GLY A 107 -16.88 8.25 -2.83
CA GLY A 107 -16.39 9.63 -2.84
C GLY A 107 -15.05 9.77 -3.55
N ILE A 108 -14.85 10.90 -4.23
CA ILE A 108 -13.61 11.23 -4.94
C ILE A 108 -13.25 12.69 -4.68
N PHE A 109 -11.98 12.98 -4.47
CA PHE A 109 -11.43 14.33 -4.49
C PHE A 109 -10.04 14.33 -5.13
N VAL A 110 -9.74 15.35 -5.93
CA VAL A 110 -8.43 15.49 -6.59
C VAL A 110 -7.83 16.83 -6.19
N GLY A 111 -6.68 16.78 -5.54
CA GLY A 111 -5.91 17.95 -5.10
C GLY A 111 -4.59 18.08 -5.84
N LEU A 112 -4.04 19.30 -5.84
CA LEU A 112 -2.66 19.58 -6.27
C LEU A 112 -1.69 19.66 -5.09
N GLU A 113 -2.24 19.71 -3.87
CA GLU A 113 -1.48 19.69 -2.63
C GLU A 113 -1.16 18.25 -2.23
N GLY A 114 -0.12 18.07 -1.43
CA GLY A 114 0.24 16.77 -0.87
C GLY A 114 -0.87 16.17 0.00
N PRO A 115 -0.78 14.87 0.34
CA PRO A 115 -1.75 14.22 1.20
C PRO A 115 -1.93 14.95 2.54
N SER A 116 -3.10 15.54 2.74
CA SER A 116 -3.50 16.30 3.91
C SER A 116 -4.90 15.94 4.39
N TRP A 117 -5.20 16.30 5.65
CA TRP A 117 -6.55 16.22 6.20
C TRP A 117 -7.55 17.05 5.41
N ASN A 118 -7.13 18.19 4.86
CA ASN A 118 -7.98 19.05 4.04
C ASN A 118 -8.43 18.35 2.76
N GLY A 119 -7.60 17.53 2.12
CA GLY A 119 -8.03 16.71 0.99
C GLY A 119 -8.99 15.59 1.42
N ALA A 120 -8.69 14.94 2.54
CA ALA A 120 -9.52 13.86 3.08
C ALA A 120 -10.94 14.33 3.47
N ARG A 121 -11.08 15.50 4.13
CA ARG A 121 -12.40 16.07 4.46
C ARG A 121 -13.25 16.33 3.22
N HIS A 122 -12.63 16.75 2.11
CA HIS A 122 -13.36 17.00 0.86
C HIS A 122 -13.82 15.69 0.22
N ALA A 123 -12.97 14.66 0.24
CA ALA A 123 -13.33 13.33 -0.23
C ALA A 123 -14.50 12.73 0.59
N LEU A 124 -14.46 12.88 1.92
CA LEU A 124 -15.54 12.45 2.82
C LEU A 124 -16.83 13.26 2.60
N PHE A 125 -16.73 14.58 2.45
CA PHE A 125 -17.91 15.40 2.11
C PHE A 125 -18.55 14.92 0.81
N ASN A 126 -17.75 14.70 -0.24
CA ASN A 126 -18.23 14.14 -1.50
C ASN A 126 -18.80 12.72 -1.33
N ALA A 127 -18.31 11.94 -0.36
CA ALA A 127 -18.82 10.60 -0.06
C ALA A 127 -20.27 10.61 0.44
N PHE A 128 -20.62 11.58 1.28
CA PHE A 128 -21.96 11.70 1.87
C PHE A 128 -22.88 12.69 1.15
N ALA A 129 -22.37 13.42 0.16
CA ALA A 129 -23.17 14.30 -0.69
C ALA A 129 -24.01 13.53 -1.72
N ASP A 130 -25.08 14.19 -2.19
CA ASP A 130 -25.95 13.70 -3.27
C ASP A 130 -25.15 13.47 -4.56
N LYS A 131 -25.18 12.24 -5.06
CA LYS A 131 -24.44 11.83 -6.26
C LYS A 131 -25.06 12.31 -7.55
N VAL A 132 -26.37 12.42 -7.62
CA VAL A 132 -27.08 12.93 -8.80
C VAL A 132 -26.72 14.41 -8.96
N ALA A 133 -26.80 15.19 -7.87
CA ALA A 133 -26.42 16.59 -7.88
C ALA A 133 -24.91 16.80 -8.13
N PHE A 134 -24.06 15.96 -7.54
CA PHE A 134 -22.61 16.04 -7.77
C PHE A 134 -22.24 15.77 -9.24
N CYS A 135 -22.88 14.76 -9.85
CA CYS A 135 -22.63 14.39 -11.23
C CYS A 135 -23.22 15.40 -12.23
N SER A 136 -24.39 15.99 -11.97
CA SER A 136 -24.98 16.98 -12.88
C SER A 136 -24.09 18.23 -13.02
N VAL A 137 -23.71 18.84 -11.90
CA VAL A 137 -22.91 20.08 -11.88
C VAL A 137 -21.54 19.91 -12.58
N ARG A 138 -20.93 18.72 -12.49
CA ARG A 138 -19.60 18.46 -13.08
C ARG A 138 -19.65 17.85 -14.47
N ALA A 139 -20.71 17.13 -14.85
CA ALA A 139 -20.88 16.63 -16.21
C ALA A 139 -21.03 17.79 -17.20
N ASP A 140 -21.73 18.85 -16.82
CA ASP A 140 -21.96 20.01 -17.68
C ASP A 140 -20.66 20.73 -18.06
N GLY A 141 -19.68 20.82 -17.15
CA GLY A 141 -18.36 21.40 -17.43
C GLY A 141 -17.38 20.49 -18.19
N ILE A 142 -17.68 19.18 -18.32
CA ILE A 142 -16.91 18.22 -19.13
C ILE A 142 -17.52 18.09 -20.54
N LEU A 143 -18.85 18.21 -20.65
CA LEU A 143 -19.58 18.07 -21.90
C LEU A 143 -19.65 19.37 -22.72
N SER A 144 -19.45 20.53 -22.11
CA SER A 144 -19.43 21.83 -22.81
C SER A 144 -18.23 22.05 -23.75
N HIS A 145 -17.29 21.11 -23.84
CA HIS A 145 -16.08 21.21 -24.67
C HIS A 145 -15.98 20.17 -25.78
N ARG A 146 -17.10 19.51 -26.14
CA ARG A 146 -17.19 18.63 -27.32
C ARG A 146 -17.90 19.27 -28.52
N ALA A 147 -18.17 20.57 -28.45
CA ALA A 147 -18.72 21.35 -29.55
C ALA A 147 -17.76 22.50 -29.87
N ASP A 148 -16.61 22.18 -30.44
CA ASP A 148 -15.71 23.07 -31.20
C ASP A 148 -14.80 22.20 -32.08
#